data_AF-A0A8S0VSA9-F1
#
_entry.id   AF-A0A8S0VSA9-F1
#
_cell.length_a   1.000
_cell.length_b   1.000
_cell.length_c   1.000
_cell.angle_alpha   90.00
_cell.angle_beta   90.00
_cell.angle_gamma   90.00
#
_symmetry.space_group_name_H-M   'P 1'
#
loop_
_entity.id
_entity.type
_entity.pdbx_description
1 polymer ?
#
loop_
_entity_poly.entity_id
_entity_poly.type
_entity_poly.pdbx_seq_one_letter_code
_entity_poly.pdbx_strand_id
1 'polypeptide(L)'
;MTEVIRMEPEIWETHLPPLSAEGIDGEEIEGALTTLAKIVQVLDIPDASFMSYSTAIENLSTQHCALNRSLNRFKNIAEELKDYLETLRHEHDLLKHWNEALVPGPSSKSGLDAASTLERRKEALVKKAKEQHRELEALLVEDKLDIRVSVDKLIAQKEKNLASEKELKENRAKIKAFQGLPPNLELARHELRVAREKQMELIQLRERLLGRMADSVS
;
A
#
# COMPACT_ATOMS: atom_id res chain seq x y z
N MET A 1 36.79 -43.07 34.02
CA MET A 1 37.16 -41.82 33.33
C MET A 1 36.06 -41.57 32.30
N THR A 2 35.11 -40.70 32.61
CA THR A 2 33.94 -40.40 31.78
C THR A 2 34.07 -38.99 31.24
N GLU A 3 34.20 -38.85 29.92
CA GLU A 3 34.28 -37.56 29.22
C GLU A 3 32.92 -36.88 29.20
N VAL A 4 32.89 -35.63 29.68
CA VAL A 4 31.74 -34.74 29.63
C VAL A 4 31.72 -34.08 28.25
N ILE A 5 30.76 -34.48 27.42
CA ILE A 5 30.47 -33.84 26.13
C ILE A 5 29.89 -32.46 26.41
N ARG A 6 30.66 -31.41 26.14
CA ARG A 6 30.15 -30.02 26.08
C ARG A 6 29.35 -29.86 24.80
N MET A 7 28.02 -29.84 24.91
CA MET A 7 27.16 -29.37 23.82
C MET A 7 27.31 -27.85 23.73
N GLU A 8 27.65 -27.36 22.54
CA GLU A 8 27.67 -25.93 22.24
C GLU A 8 26.22 -25.39 22.30
N PRO A 9 26.00 -24.20 22.90
CA PRO A 9 24.68 -23.61 23.00
C PRO A 9 24.14 -23.28 21.61
N GLU A 10 22.90 -23.68 21.35
CA GLU A 10 22.22 -23.45 20.10
C GLU A 10 22.04 -21.95 19.83
N ILE A 11 22.18 -21.57 18.57
CA ILE A 11 22.25 -20.19 18.04
C ILE A 11 21.04 -19.31 18.45
N TRP A 12 19.94 -19.91 18.93
CA TRP A 12 18.73 -19.22 19.37
C TRP A 12 18.93 -18.36 20.64
N GLU A 13 19.97 -18.59 21.45
CA GLU A 13 20.25 -17.78 22.65
C GLU A 13 20.80 -16.38 22.33
N THR A 14 21.26 -16.10 21.11
CA THR A 14 21.95 -14.84 20.78
C THR A 14 21.05 -13.64 20.45
N HIS A 15 19.73 -13.82 20.38
CA HIS A 15 18.80 -12.73 20.01
C HIS A 15 17.77 -12.36 21.07
N LEU A 16 17.78 -13.05 22.21
CA LEU A 16 16.96 -12.66 23.35
C LEU A 16 17.84 -11.93 24.36
N PRO A 17 17.46 -10.72 24.84
CA PRO A 17 18.16 -10.10 25.94
C PRO A 17 18.23 -11.08 27.11
N PRO A 18 19.40 -11.26 27.76
CA PRO A 18 19.52 -12.17 28.89
C PRO A 18 18.50 -11.74 29.95
N LEU A 19 17.50 -12.59 30.21
CA LEU A 19 16.59 -12.40 31.31
C LEU A 19 17.44 -12.47 32.58
N SER A 20 17.75 -11.32 33.15
CA SER A 20 18.45 -11.22 34.43
C SER A 20 17.62 -11.96 35.47
N ALA A 21 18.12 -13.11 35.91
CA ALA A 21 17.48 -14.01 36.87
C ALA A 21 17.33 -13.40 38.29
N GLU A 22 17.78 -12.17 38.48
CA GLU A 22 17.66 -11.42 39.73
C GLU A 22 16.46 -10.46 39.64
N GLY A 23 15.28 -10.95 40.04
CA GLY A 23 14.15 -10.07 40.39
C GLY A 23 12.92 -10.08 39.49
N ILE A 24 12.74 -11.07 38.61
CA ILE A 24 11.46 -11.26 37.92
C ILE A 24 10.59 -12.17 38.77
N ASP A 25 9.56 -11.60 39.41
CA ASP A 25 8.57 -12.34 40.19
C ASP A 25 7.91 -13.38 39.28
N GLY A 26 7.95 -14.66 39.66
CA GLY A 26 7.43 -15.77 38.85
C GLY A 26 5.95 -15.60 38.44
N GLU A 27 5.18 -14.85 39.22
CA GLU A 27 3.79 -14.50 38.93
C GLU A 27 3.65 -13.64 37.66
N GLU A 28 4.60 -12.73 37.38
CA GLU A 28 4.57 -11.89 36.18
C GLU A 28 4.82 -12.72 34.92
N ILE A 29 5.71 -13.71 35.02
CA ILE A 29 6.02 -14.64 33.92
C ILE A 29 4.82 -15.52 33.62
N GLU A 30 4.17 -16.09 34.65
CA GLU A 30 2.94 -16.88 34.47
C GLU A 30 1.81 -16.03 33.88
N GLY A 31 1.67 -14.77 34.31
CA GLY A 31 0.76 -13.79 33.71
C GLY A 31 1.05 -13.53 32.22
N ALA A 32 2.31 -13.31 31.87
CA ALA A 32 2.74 -13.12 30.47
C ALA A 32 2.50 -14.38 29.62
N LEU A 33 2.72 -15.57 30.18
CA LEU A 33 2.58 -16.84 29.46
C LEU A 33 1.10 -17.19 29.23
N THR A 34 0.22 -16.91 30.21
CA THR A 34 -1.23 -17.09 30.05
C THR A 34 -1.84 -16.11 29.06
N THR A 35 -1.35 -14.87 29.01
CA THR A 35 -1.79 -13.89 27.99
C THR A 35 -1.29 -14.26 26.60
N LEU A 36 -0.05 -14.73 26.47
CA LEU A 36 0.48 -15.23 25.20
C LEU A 36 -0.31 -16.45 24.70
N ALA A 37 -0.63 -17.41 25.57
CA ALA A 37 -1.45 -18.58 25.22
C ALA A 37 -2.85 -18.19 24.71
N LYS A 38 -3.48 -17.19 25.34
CA LYS A 38 -4.76 -16.62 24.86
C LYS A 38 -4.61 -15.97 23.48
N ILE A 39 -3.53 -15.23 23.26
CA ILE A 39 -3.25 -14.58 21.95
C ILE A 39 -3.06 -15.64 20.86
N VAL A 40 -2.30 -16.71 21.13
CA VAL A 40 -2.13 -17.86 20.22
C VAL A 40 -3.46 -18.50 19.87
N GLN A 41 -4.31 -18.72 20.87
CA GLN A 41 -5.62 -19.33 20.67
C GLN A 41 -6.56 -18.44 19.85
N VAL A 42 -6.53 -17.12 20.06
CA VAL A 42 -7.37 -16.17 19.32
C VAL A 42 -6.88 -15.98 17.89
N LEU A 43 -5.56 -15.97 17.68
CA LEU A 43 -4.95 -15.79 16.37
C LEU A 43 -4.78 -17.11 15.59
N ASP A 44 -5.18 -18.24 16.17
CA ASP A 44 -5.07 -19.60 15.61
C ASP A 44 -3.67 -19.90 15.05
N ILE A 45 -2.64 -19.56 15.84
CA ILE A 45 -1.24 -19.71 15.43
C ILE A 45 -0.78 -21.14 15.72
N PRO A 46 -0.23 -21.87 14.73
CA PRO A 46 0.12 -23.28 14.90
C PRO A 46 1.29 -23.51 15.86
N ASP A 47 2.26 -22.57 15.92
CA ASP A 47 3.47 -22.68 16.74
C ASP A 47 3.79 -21.37 17.44
N ALA A 48 4.29 -21.44 18.68
CA ALA A 48 4.76 -20.28 19.46
C ALA A 48 6.13 -19.74 18.99
N SER A 49 6.48 -19.93 17.72
CA SER A 49 7.73 -19.41 17.15
C SER A 49 7.62 -17.90 16.92
N PHE A 50 8.71 -17.15 17.12
CA PHE A 50 8.75 -15.72 16.86
C PHE A 50 8.29 -15.38 15.42
N MET A 51 8.70 -16.17 14.43
CA MET A 51 8.31 -15.99 13.03
C MET A 51 6.79 -16.16 12.82
N SER A 52 6.17 -17.13 13.49
CA SER A 52 4.72 -17.35 13.43
C SER A 52 3.95 -16.17 14.04
N TYR A 53 4.44 -15.57 15.13
CA TYR A 53 3.85 -14.36 15.69
C TYR A 53 4.03 -13.14 14.80
N SER A 54 5.24 -12.89 14.29
CA SER A 54 5.51 -11.74 13.42
C SER A 54 4.64 -11.80 12.17
N THR A 55 4.52 -12.97 11.54
CA THR A 55 3.65 -13.16 10.37
C THR A 55 2.17 -13.00 10.71
N ALA A 56 1.70 -13.50 11.85
CA ALA A 56 0.32 -13.29 12.30
C ALA A 56 0.01 -11.81 12.58
N ILE A 57 0.93 -11.07 13.19
CA ILE A 57 0.79 -9.62 13.44
C ILE A 57 0.78 -8.85 12.12
N GLU A 58 1.68 -9.18 11.18
CA GLU A 58 1.69 -8.58 9.84
C GLU A 58 0.37 -8.87 9.11
N ASN A 59 -0.12 -10.12 9.13
CA ASN A 59 -1.40 -10.49 8.54
C ASN A 59 -2.57 -9.75 9.18
N LEU A 60 -2.63 -9.64 10.51
CA LEU A 60 -3.67 -8.89 11.20
C LEU A 60 -3.62 -7.40 10.85
N SER A 61 -2.42 -6.82 10.77
CA SER A 61 -2.23 -5.41 10.41
C SER A 61 -2.66 -5.11 8.97
N THR A 62 -2.36 -6.02 8.03
CA THR A 62 -2.76 -5.88 6.63
C THR A 62 -4.27 -6.03 6.48
N GLN A 63 -4.89 -6.98 7.18
CA GLN A 63 -6.34 -7.15 7.23
C GLN A 63 -7.04 -5.93 7.84
N HIS A 64 -6.53 -5.40 8.95
CA HIS A 64 -7.04 -4.19 9.58
C HIS A 64 -6.95 -2.98 8.63
N CYS A 65 -5.83 -2.82 7.93
CA CYS A 65 -5.68 -1.78 6.92
C CYS A 65 -6.65 -1.96 5.74
N ALA A 66 -6.85 -3.20 5.26
CA ALA A 66 -7.80 -3.51 4.21
C ALA A 66 -9.25 -3.22 4.63
N LEU A 67 -9.63 -3.59 5.85
CA LEU A 67 -10.94 -3.33 6.42
C LEU A 67 -11.17 -1.82 6.56
N ASN A 68 -10.23 -1.07 7.13
CA ASN A 68 -10.34 0.39 7.24
C ASN A 68 -10.48 1.08 5.89
N ARG A 69 -9.73 0.62 4.87
CA ARG A 69 -9.90 1.13 3.49
C ARG A 69 -11.29 0.85 2.97
N SER A 70 -11.82 -0.37 3.16
CA SER A 70 -13.17 -0.73 2.73
C SER A 70 -14.25 0.09 3.45
N LEU A 71 -14.10 0.29 4.76
CA LEU A 71 -15.00 1.08 5.59
C LEU A 71 -15.04 2.53 5.13
N ASN A 72 -13.88 3.13 4.86
CA ASN A 72 -13.81 4.49 4.33
C ASN A 72 -14.46 4.60 2.94
N ARG A 73 -14.28 3.60 2.07
CA ARG A 73 -15.00 3.56 0.78
C ARG A 73 -16.51 3.49 0.97
N PHE A 74 -17.00 2.68 1.89
CA PHE A 74 -18.44 2.60 2.18
C PHE A 74 -18.99 3.90 2.75
N LYS A 75 -18.22 4.62 3.60
CA LYS A 75 -18.61 5.95 4.08
C LYS A 75 -18.75 6.94 2.93
N ASN A 76 -17.77 7.00 2.03
CA ASN A 76 -17.83 7.88 0.87
C ASN A 76 -19.03 7.55 -0.03
N ILE A 77 -19.26 6.27 -0.33
CA ILE A 77 -20.43 5.84 -1.12
C ILE A 77 -21.74 6.23 -0.41
N ALA A 78 -21.80 6.12 0.91
CA ALA A 78 -22.99 6.51 1.67
C ALA A 78 -23.24 8.02 1.63
N GLU A 79 -22.18 8.83 1.67
CA GLU A 79 -22.25 10.28 1.50
C GLU A 79 -22.72 10.65 0.08
N GLU A 80 -22.12 10.07 -0.96
CA GLU A 80 -22.52 10.27 -2.36
C GLU A 80 -24.00 9.90 -2.60
N LEU A 81 -24.46 8.76 -2.06
CA LEU A 81 -25.86 8.35 -2.17
C LEU A 81 -26.81 9.32 -1.45
N LYS A 82 -26.37 9.89 -0.33
CA LYS A 82 -27.16 10.89 0.40
C LYS A 82 -27.29 12.17 -0.42
N ASP A 83 -26.21 12.66 -1.02
CA ASP A 83 -26.21 13.83 -1.88
C ASP A 83 -27.11 13.62 -3.11
N TYR A 84 -27.09 12.43 -3.71
CA TYR A 84 -28.01 12.08 -4.80
C TYR A 84 -29.46 12.03 -4.35
N LEU A 85 -29.76 11.51 -3.16
CA LEU A 85 -31.12 11.53 -2.62
C LEU A 85 -31.62 12.95 -2.37
N GLU A 86 -30.77 13.83 -1.86
CA GLU A 86 -31.11 15.24 -1.66
C GLU A 86 -31.37 15.95 -3.00
N THR A 87 -30.56 15.66 -4.02
CA THR A 87 -30.74 16.16 -5.39
C THR A 87 -32.06 15.66 -6.00
N LEU A 88 -32.33 14.35 -5.93
CA LEU A 88 -33.58 13.76 -6.44
C LEU A 88 -34.81 14.29 -5.72
N ARG A 89 -34.71 14.55 -4.41
CA ARG A 89 -35.79 15.16 -3.64
C ARG A 89 -36.07 16.58 -4.14
N HIS A 90 -35.02 17.38 -4.37
CA HIS A 90 -35.18 18.71 -4.93
C HIS A 90 -35.83 18.66 -6.33
N GLU A 91 -35.36 17.78 -7.21
CA GLU A 91 -35.94 17.59 -8.54
C GLU A 91 -37.41 17.16 -8.47
N HIS A 92 -37.76 16.25 -7.55
CA HIS A 92 -39.13 15.83 -7.33
C HIS A 92 -40.03 16.99 -6.87
N ASP A 93 -39.57 17.79 -5.92
CA ASP A 93 -40.29 18.96 -5.42
C ASP A 93 -40.48 20.00 -6.54
N LEU A 94 -39.48 20.16 -7.42
CA LEU A 94 -39.57 21.01 -8.59
C LEU A 94 -40.59 20.46 -9.60
N LEU A 95 -40.55 19.17 -9.94
CA LEU A 95 -41.55 18.55 -10.80
C LEU A 95 -42.97 18.68 -10.24
N LYS A 96 -43.14 18.54 -8.92
CA LYS A 96 -44.42 18.75 -8.24
C LYS A 96 -44.91 20.18 -8.40
N HIS A 97 -44.05 21.16 -8.12
CA HIS A 97 -44.37 22.58 -8.33
C HIS A 97 -44.74 22.88 -9.79
N TRP A 98 -44.01 22.30 -10.75
CA TRP A 98 -44.31 22.48 -12.17
C TRP A 98 -45.63 21.81 -12.56
N ASN A 99 -45.94 20.63 -12.04
CA ASN A 99 -47.24 19.98 -12.22
C ASN A 99 -48.38 20.84 -11.65
N GLU A 100 -48.23 21.39 -10.46
CA GLU A 100 -49.19 22.31 -9.85
C GLU A 100 -49.37 23.59 -10.68
N ALA A 101 -48.29 24.12 -11.26
CA ALA A 101 -48.33 25.31 -12.11
C ALA A 101 -48.90 25.06 -13.52
N LEU A 102 -48.72 23.84 -14.07
CA LEU A 102 -49.11 23.46 -15.42
C LEU A 102 -50.47 22.78 -15.50
N VAL A 103 -50.98 22.19 -14.42
CA VAL A 103 -52.35 21.71 -14.32
C VAL A 103 -53.19 22.86 -13.77
N PRO A 104 -53.75 23.75 -14.63
CA PRO A 104 -54.65 24.78 -14.15
C PRO A 104 -55.80 24.11 -13.41
N GLY A 105 -55.94 24.41 -12.13
CA GLY A 105 -57.07 23.93 -11.35
C GLY A 105 -58.39 24.29 -12.06
N PRO A 106 -59.44 23.45 -11.94
CA PRO A 106 -60.73 23.63 -12.63
C PRO A 106 -61.47 24.95 -12.29
N SER A 107 -60.91 25.77 -11.40
CA SER A 107 -61.40 27.10 -11.04
C SER A 107 -60.93 28.23 -11.96
N SER A 108 -59.97 28.02 -12.85
CA SER A 108 -59.46 29.06 -13.77
C SER A 108 -60.32 29.21 -15.03
N LYS A 109 -61.57 29.66 -14.84
CA LYS A 109 -62.47 30.07 -15.92
C LYS A 109 -62.06 31.43 -16.50
N SER A 110 -61.10 31.47 -17.42
CA SER A 110 -60.99 32.50 -18.48
C SER A 110 -59.89 32.14 -19.47
N GLY A 111 -60.26 31.52 -20.60
CA GLY A 111 -59.32 31.05 -21.63
C GLY A 111 -58.61 32.15 -22.44
N LEU A 112 -58.98 33.43 -22.26
CA LEU A 112 -58.41 34.55 -23.01
C LEU A 112 -57.26 35.25 -22.27
N ASP A 113 -57.35 35.42 -20.94
CA ASP A 113 -56.24 35.96 -20.12
C ASP A 113 -55.15 34.93 -19.86
N ALA A 114 -55.48 33.64 -19.98
CA ALA A 114 -54.52 32.54 -19.87
C ALA A 114 -53.46 32.57 -20.98
N ALA A 115 -53.81 32.96 -22.21
CA ALA A 115 -52.88 32.99 -23.34
C ALA A 115 -51.84 34.11 -23.22
N SER A 116 -52.28 35.32 -22.86
CA SER A 116 -51.39 36.48 -22.68
C SER A 116 -50.46 36.30 -21.46
N THR A 117 -50.94 35.66 -20.40
CA THR A 117 -50.09 35.30 -19.24
C THR A 117 -49.09 34.19 -19.58
N LEU A 118 -49.44 33.25 -20.47
CA LEU A 118 -48.52 32.22 -20.98
C LEU A 118 -47.42 32.81 -21.87
N GLU A 119 -47.76 33.74 -22.76
CA GLU A 119 -46.78 34.45 -23.60
C GLU A 119 -45.78 35.25 -22.75
N ARG A 120 -46.27 36.01 -21.76
CA ARG A 120 -45.40 36.72 -20.80
C ARG A 120 -44.48 35.78 -20.02
N ARG A 121 -44.97 34.60 -19.64
CA ARG A 121 -44.16 33.58 -18.96
C ARG A 121 -43.09 32.98 -19.87
N LYS A 122 -43.41 32.71 -21.16
CA LYS A 122 -42.43 32.23 -22.14
C LYS A 122 -41.31 33.24 -22.35
N GLU A 123 -41.65 34.52 -22.48
CA GLU A 123 -40.66 35.59 -22.61
C GLU A 123 -39.75 35.69 -21.38
N ALA A 124 -40.32 35.56 -20.17
CA ALA A 124 -39.55 35.56 -18.93
C ALA A 124 -38.59 34.37 -18.85
N LEU A 125 -39.02 33.17 -19.25
CA LEU A 125 -38.16 31.98 -19.32
C LEU A 125 -37.04 32.14 -20.36
N VAL A 126 -37.34 32.69 -21.53
CA VAL A 126 -36.32 32.95 -22.57
C VAL A 126 -35.29 33.98 -22.08
N LYS A 127 -35.71 35.01 -21.34
CA LYS A 127 -34.78 35.97 -20.73
C LYS A 127 -33.88 35.30 -19.69
N LYS A 128 -34.45 34.51 -18.78
CA LYS A 128 -33.68 33.78 -17.76
C LYS A 128 -32.71 32.77 -18.37
N ALA A 129 -33.12 32.05 -19.41
CA ALA A 129 -32.25 31.13 -20.14
C ALA A 129 -31.08 31.87 -20.81
N LYS A 130 -31.32 33.07 -21.37
CA LYS A 130 -30.26 33.91 -21.94
C LYS A 130 -29.30 34.45 -20.88
N GLU A 131 -29.80 34.80 -19.70
CA GLU A 131 -28.96 35.22 -18.56
C GLU A 131 -28.07 34.08 -18.08
N GLN A 132 -28.63 32.88 -17.88
CA GLN A 132 -27.85 31.69 -17.50
C GLN A 132 -26.82 31.29 -18.57
N HIS A 133 -27.17 31.43 -19.85
CA HIS A 133 -26.22 31.18 -20.92
C HIS A 133 -25.03 32.16 -20.89
N ARG A 134 -25.31 33.44 -20.63
CA ARG A 134 -24.26 34.46 -20.46
C ARG A 134 -23.41 34.21 -19.22
N GLU A 135 -24.01 33.77 -18.12
CA GLU A 135 -23.27 33.39 -16.90
C GLU A 135 -22.36 32.18 -17.16
N LEU A 136 -22.84 31.16 -17.89
CA LEU A 136 -22.00 30.02 -18.29
C LEU A 136 -20.87 30.44 -19.22
N GLU A 137 -21.12 31.33 -20.19
CA GLU A 137 -20.06 31.88 -21.05
C GLU A 137 -19.05 32.70 -20.24
N ALA A 138 -19.51 33.50 -19.28
CA ALA A 138 -18.64 34.27 -18.38
C ALA A 138 -17.79 33.34 -17.51
N LEU A 139 -18.39 32.32 -16.91
CA LEU A 139 -17.66 31.30 -16.15
C LEU A 139 -16.70 30.52 -17.03
N LEU A 140 -17.03 30.17 -18.27
CA LEU A 140 -16.08 29.52 -19.19
C LEU A 140 -14.90 30.44 -19.58
N VAL A 141 -15.10 31.76 -19.55
CA VAL A 141 -14.04 32.75 -19.80
C VAL A 141 -13.18 32.98 -18.56
N GLU A 142 -13.80 32.96 -17.37
CA GLU A 142 -13.18 33.17 -16.06
C GLU A 142 -12.47 31.90 -15.56
N ASP A 143 -13.12 30.75 -15.70
CA ASP A 143 -12.58 29.38 -15.61
C ASP A 143 -11.92 28.96 -16.94
N LYS A 144 -11.06 29.81 -17.50
CA LYS A 144 -9.80 29.30 -18.06
C LYS A 144 -8.95 28.79 -16.91
N LEU A 145 -9.49 27.83 -16.15
CA LEU A 145 -8.72 26.97 -15.28
C LEU A 145 -7.73 26.31 -16.22
N ASP A 146 -6.47 26.72 -16.10
CA ASP A 146 -5.30 26.12 -16.73
C ASP A 146 -5.12 24.69 -16.18
N ILE A 147 -6.13 23.82 -16.34
CA ILE A 147 -5.97 22.37 -16.29
C ILE A 147 -5.32 21.97 -17.62
N ARG A 148 -4.14 22.54 -17.85
CA ARG A 148 -3.22 22.22 -18.93
C ARG A 148 -2.47 20.95 -18.58
N VAL A 149 -3.15 19.94 -18.06
CA VAL A 149 -2.68 18.57 -18.16
C VAL A 149 -3.21 18.06 -19.50
N SER A 150 -2.62 18.58 -20.59
CA SER A 150 -2.87 18.06 -21.94
C SER A 150 -2.53 16.58 -21.94
N VAL A 151 -3.27 15.79 -22.72
CA VAL A 151 -2.98 14.37 -22.96
C VAL A 151 -1.50 14.17 -23.31
N ASP A 152 -0.91 15.12 -24.03
CA ASP A 152 0.52 15.12 -24.39
C ASP A 152 1.45 15.17 -23.17
N LYS A 153 1.10 15.96 -22.13
CA LYS A 153 1.88 16.02 -20.89
C LYS A 153 1.79 14.73 -20.10
N LEU A 154 0.63 14.07 -20.11
CA LEU A 154 0.47 12.76 -19.48
C LEU A 154 1.27 11.68 -20.21
N ILE A 155 1.27 11.72 -21.54
CA ILE A 155 2.09 10.80 -22.35
C ILE A 155 3.58 11.03 -22.07
N ALA A 156 4.04 12.29 -22.11
CA ALA A 156 5.43 12.63 -21.81
C ALA A 156 5.84 12.20 -20.39
N GLN A 157 4.96 12.36 -19.40
CA GLN A 157 5.23 11.94 -18.03
C GLN A 157 5.24 10.41 -17.89
N LYS A 158 4.37 9.69 -18.61
CA LYS A 158 4.38 8.23 -18.68
C LYS A 158 5.69 7.70 -19.29
N GLU A 159 6.17 8.32 -20.38
CA GLU A 159 7.44 7.95 -21.00
C GLU A 159 8.63 8.18 -20.06
N LYS A 160 8.64 9.33 -19.36
CA LYS A 160 9.66 9.64 -18.35
C LYS A 160 9.67 8.60 -17.22
N ASN A 161 8.49 8.19 -16.74
CA ASN A 161 8.38 7.16 -15.70
C ASN A 161 8.86 5.78 -16.20
N LEU A 162 8.56 5.42 -17.45
CA LEU A 162 9.06 4.17 -18.04
C LEU A 162 10.58 4.17 -18.20
N ALA A 163 11.17 5.32 -18.54
CA ALA A 163 12.63 5.46 -18.62
C ALA A 163 13.28 5.28 -17.23
N SER A 164 12.77 5.95 -16.20
CA SER A 164 13.30 5.83 -14.84
C SER A 164 13.12 4.42 -14.26
N GLU A 165 12.02 3.72 -14.58
CA GLU A 165 11.84 2.32 -14.19
C GLU A 165 12.88 1.39 -14.81
N LYS A 166 13.28 1.62 -16.06
CA LYS A 166 14.35 0.84 -16.71
C LYS A 166 15.68 1.06 -16.01
N GLU A 167 16.05 2.32 -15.74
CA GLU A 167 17.28 2.64 -15.00
C GLU A 167 17.27 2.03 -13.60
N LEU A 168 16.15 2.07 -12.89
CA LEU A 168 16.01 1.44 -11.58
C LEU A 168 16.15 -0.09 -11.66
N LYS A 169 15.63 -0.73 -12.71
CA LYS A 169 15.81 -2.18 -12.92
C LYS A 169 17.28 -2.52 -13.16
N GLU A 170 17.99 -1.74 -13.98
CA GLU A 170 19.42 -1.94 -14.23
C GLU A 170 20.24 -1.73 -12.94
N ASN A 171 19.96 -0.68 -12.18
CA ASN A 171 20.63 -0.42 -10.91
C ASN A 171 20.35 -1.51 -9.87
N ARG A 172 19.10 -1.99 -9.78
CA ARG A 172 18.76 -3.15 -8.94
C ARG A 172 19.49 -4.41 -9.39
N ALA A 173 19.64 -4.65 -10.70
CA ALA A 173 20.40 -5.78 -11.21
C ALA A 173 21.89 -5.67 -10.86
N LYS A 174 22.49 -4.48 -10.99
CA LYS A 174 23.86 -4.20 -10.53
C LYS A 174 23.99 -4.46 -9.03
N ILE A 175 23.11 -3.90 -8.20
CA ILE A 175 23.13 -4.11 -6.75
C ILE A 175 23.00 -5.60 -6.40
N LYS A 176 22.11 -6.34 -7.06
CA LYS A 176 21.99 -7.80 -6.88
C LYS A 176 23.26 -8.55 -7.27
N ALA A 177 23.95 -8.14 -8.34
CA ALA A 177 25.23 -8.71 -8.72
C ALA A 177 26.33 -8.46 -7.65
N PHE A 178 26.17 -7.40 -6.85
CA PHE A 178 27.06 -7.08 -5.73
C PHE A 178 26.54 -7.54 -4.36
N GLN A 179 25.34 -8.13 -4.26
CA GLN A 179 24.84 -8.74 -3.02
C GLN A 179 25.64 -10.02 -2.76
N GLY A 180 26.72 -9.89 -1.97
CA GLY A 180 27.66 -10.96 -1.65
C GLY A 180 29.12 -10.55 -1.77
N LEU A 181 29.42 -9.41 -2.41
CA LEU A 181 30.76 -8.83 -2.36
C LEU A 181 30.90 -7.93 -1.11
N PRO A 182 32.05 -7.96 -0.43
CA PRO A 182 32.32 -7.03 0.66
C PRO A 182 32.16 -5.58 0.17
N PRO A 183 31.56 -4.69 0.97
CA PRO A 183 31.30 -3.29 0.59
C PRO A 183 32.58 -2.49 0.29
N ASN A 184 33.76 -3.03 0.64
CA ASN A 184 35.06 -2.42 0.34
C ASN A 184 35.86 -3.33 -0.60
N LEU A 185 36.22 -2.80 -1.77
CA LEU A 185 37.03 -3.50 -2.79
C LEU A 185 38.39 -3.96 -2.23
N GLU A 186 38.97 -3.20 -1.30
CA GLU A 186 40.24 -3.57 -0.67
C GLU A 186 40.10 -4.78 0.26
N LEU A 187 38.94 -4.92 0.94
CA LEU A 187 38.64 -6.09 1.76
C LEU A 187 38.48 -7.34 0.87
N ALA A 188 37.75 -7.22 -0.24
CA ALA A 188 37.59 -8.30 -1.21
C ALA A 188 38.94 -8.73 -1.82
N ARG A 189 39.84 -7.79 -2.11
CA ARG A 189 41.20 -8.07 -2.58
C ARG A 189 42.02 -8.82 -1.53
N HIS A 190 41.89 -8.44 -0.26
CA HIS A 190 42.59 -9.10 0.83
C HIS A 190 42.07 -10.53 1.04
N GLU A 191 40.75 -10.73 1.11
CA GLU A 191 40.13 -12.05 1.23
C GLU A 191 40.50 -12.97 0.07
N LEU A 192 40.52 -12.45 -1.16
CA LEU A 192 40.97 -13.19 -2.34
C LEU A 192 42.44 -13.62 -2.23
N ARG A 193 43.32 -12.74 -1.73
CA ARG A 193 44.73 -13.07 -1.50
C ARG A 193 44.87 -14.20 -0.48
N VAL A 194 44.18 -14.09 0.65
CA VAL A 194 44.16 -15.13 1.70
C VAL A 194 43.61 -16.46 1.17
N ALA A 195 42.55 -16.43 0.36
CA ALA A 195 41.99 -17.63 -0.26
C ALA A 195 42.98 -18.30 -1.22
N ARG A 196 43.74 -17.53 -2.00
CA ARG A 196 44.80 -18.05 -2.90
C ARG A 196 45.97 -18.66 -2.12
N GLU A 197 46.38 -18.03 -1.03
CA GLU A 197 47.44 -18.56 -0.15
C GLU A 197 47.02 -19.92 0.43
N LYS A 198 45.80 -20.02 0.99
CA LYS A 198 45.24 -21.29 1.47
C LYS A 198 45.12 -22.35 0.38
N GLN A 199 44.70 -21.96 -0.82
CA GLN A 199 44.63 -22.88 -1.96
C GLN A 199 46.03 -23.42 -2.33
N MET A 200 47.05 -22.57 -2.31
CA MET A 200 48.42 -22.98 -2.58
C MET A 200 48.95 -23.95 -1.52
N GLU A 201 48.68 -23.69 -0.24
CA GLU A 201 49.02 -24.61 0.85
C GLU A 201 48.38 -25.99 0.67
N LEU A 202 47.10 -26.03 0.28
CA LEU A 202 46.39 -27.27 -0.01
C LEU A 202 46.98 -28.01 -1.23
N ILE A 203 47.38 -27.29 -2.28
CA ILE A 203 48.05 -27.87 -3.45
C ILE A 203 49.38 -28.49 -3.04
N GLN A 204 50.20 -27.78 -2.26
CA GLN A 204 51.48 -28.30 -1.77
C GLN A 204 51.31 -29.52 -0.87
N LEU A 205 50.29 -29.53 0.00
CA LEU A 205 49.97 -30.70 0.82
C LEU A 205 49.56 -31.90 -0.06
N ARG A 206 48.72 -31.66 -1.08
CA ARG A 206 48.35 -32.69 -2.05
C ARG A 206 49.57 -33.27 -2.77
N GLU A 207 50.47 -32.41 -3.24
CA GLU A 207 51.70 -32.84 -3.92
C GLU A 207 52.60 -33.66 -2.99
N ARG A 208 52.78 -33.24 -1.73
CA ARG A 208 53.54 -34.00 -0.73
C ARG A 208 52.92 -35.37 -0.44
N LEU A 209 51.59 -35.45 -0.34
CA LEU A 209 50.89 -36.72 -0.13
C LEU A 209 51.04 -37.64 -1.34
N LEU A 210 50.86 -37.11 -2.55
CA LEU A 210 51.07 -37.89 -3.79
C LEU A 210 52.52 -38.39 -3.91
N GLY A 211 53.51 -37.56 -3.56
CA GLY A 211 54.92 -37.97 -3.52
C GLY A 211 55.14 -39.14 -2.56
N ARG A 212 54.65 -39.04 -1.31
CA ARG A 212 54.75 -40.12 -0.32
C ARG A 212 54.06 -41.41 -0.75
N MET A 213 52.92 -41.30 -1.44
CA MET A 213 52.23 -42.47 -1.98
C MET A 213 53.04 -43.15 -3.08
N ALA A 214 53.66 -42.39 -3.98
CA ALA A 214 54.53 -42.94 -5.03
C ALA A 214 55.77 -43.64 -4.45
N ASP A 215 56.40 -43.04 -3.43
CA ASP A 215 57.57 -43.61 -2.76
C ASP A 215 57.24 -44.91 -2.00
N SER A 216 56.01 -45.08 -1.52
CA SER A 216 55.57 -46.27 -0.78
C SER A 216 55.22 -47.50 -1.64
N VAL A 217 55.11 -47.30 -2.97
CA VAL A 217 54.72 -48.35 -3.94
C VAL A 217 55.94 -48.88 -4.72
N SER A 218 57.12 -48.28 -4.53
CA SER A 218 58.42 -48.76 -5.05
C SER A 218 59.14 -49.62 -4.02
#